data_AF-A0AAW0Q980-F1
#
_entry.id   AF-A0AAW0Q980-F1
#
_cell.length_a   1.000
_cell.length_b   1.000
_cell.length_c   1.000
_cell.angle_alpha   90.00
_cell.angle_beta   90.00
_cell.angle_gamma   90.00
#
_symmetry.space_group_name_H-M   'P 1'
#
loop_
_entity.id
_entity.type
_entity.pdbx_description
1 polymer ?
#
loop_
_entity_poly.entity_id
_entity_poly.type
_entity_poly.pdbx_seq_one_letter_code
_entity_poly.pdbx_strand_id
1 'polypeptide(L)'
;MVLSKAWQQKGLMLEETRINVDNDYPPRILQKRKEYAEARKVLKDRNIRFQTLFPARLKVKYQEGDKIYDTVEEATRDLAKRGFNIAPVKPPETMMERLQKLRWHRSGRARQVESVRIGTPHFKERLQVFRREEQPQNVDSG
;
A
#
# COMPACT_ATOMS: atom_id res chain seq x y z
N MET A 1 -25.03 16.15 11.16
CA MET A 1 -23.95 15.24 10.71
C MET A 1 -24.49 14.23 9.71
N VAL A 2 -24.12 14.35 8.43
CA VAL A 2 -24.58 13.46 7.34
C VAL A 2 -24.02 12.04 7.50
N LEU A 3 -22.73 11.91 7.81
CA LEU A 3 -22.04 10.63 8.02
C LEU A 3 -22.60 9.81 9.18
N SER A 4 -22.93 10.45 10.29
CA SER A 4 -23.52 9.75 11.45
C SER A 4 -24.87 9.13 11.09
N LYS A 5 -25.70 9.83 10.30
CA LYS A 5 -26.98 9.32 9.82
C LYS A 5 -26.77 8.18 8.82
N ALA A 6 -25.83 8.35 7.89
CA ALA A 6 -25.43 7.32 6.92
C ALA A 6 -24.99 6.00 7.60
N TRP A 7 -24.16 6.07 8.65
CA TRP A 7 -23.68 4.88 9.36
C TRP A 7 -24.76 4.21 10.24
N GLN A 8 -25.72 4.98 10.76
CA GLN A 8 -26.87 4.43 11.48
C GLN A 8 -27.81 3.66 10.56
N GLN A 9 -27.98 4.13 9.33
CA GLN A 9 -28.94 3.58 8.36
C GLN A 9 -28.47 2.26 7.72
N LYS A 10 -27.23 1.80 8.00
CA LYS A 10 -26.63 0.51 7.60
C LYS A 10 -27.06 0.02 6.20
N GLY A 11 -26.39 0.51 5.17
CA GLY A 11 -26.61 0.08 3.79
C GLY A 11 -27.36 1.14 3.00
N LEU A 12 -26.63 2.19 2.61
CA LEU A 12 -27.16 3.18 1.70
C LEU A 12 -27.20 2.59 0.30
N MET A 13 -28.39 2.61 -0.31
CA MET A 13 -28.61 2.23 -1.70
C MET A 13 -28.88 3.50 -2.50
N LEU A 14 -28.09 3.71 -3.55
CA LEU A 14 -28.35 4.72 -4.57
C LEU A 14 -28.62 3.96 -5.85
N GLU A 15 -29.85 4.04 -6.37
CA GLU A 15 -30.22 3.43 -7.66
C GLU A 15 -29.79 1.95 -7.75
N GLU A 16 -30.20 1.17 -6.74
CA GLU A 16 -29.87 -0.28 -6.60
C GLU A 16 -28.38 -0.59 -6.32
N THR A 17 -27.52 0.42 -6.26
CA THR A 17 -26.09 0.27 -5.94
C THR A 17 -25.82 0.56 -4.47
N ARG A 18 -25.15 -0.37 -3.79
CA ARG A 18 -24.70 -0.19 -2.40
C ARG A 18 -23.52 0.79 -2.35
N ILE A 19 -23.74 1.98 -1.79
CA ILE A 19 -22.71 2.99 -1.60
C ILE A 19 -22.11 2.92 -0.20
N ASN A 20 -20.79 3.09 -0.14
CA ASN A 20 -20.06 3.22 1.12
C ASN A 20 -19.70 4.69 1.32
N VAL A 21 -20.11 5.25 2.45
CA VAL A 21 -19.75 6.61 2.83
C VAL A 21 -18.71 6.54 3.94
N ASP A 22 -17.54 7.09 3.69
CA ASP A 22 -16.44 7.16 4.64
C ASP A 22 -15.83 8.56 4.65
N ASN A 23 -15.02 8.86 5.67
CA ASN A 23 -14.28 10.11 5.74
C ASN A 23 -13.05 10.05 4.85
N ASP A 24 -12.80 11.13 4.10
CA ASP A 24 -11.54 11.30 3.37
C ASP A 24 -10.42 11.63 4.36
N TYR A 25 -9.58 10.63 4.65
CA TYR A 25 -8.44 10.77 5.56
C TYR A 25 -7.12 10.82 4.79
N PRO A 26 -6.19 11.71 5.17
CA PRO A 26 -4.89 11.76 4.55
C PRO A 26 -4.12 10.43 4.72
N PRO A 27 -3.28 10.03 3.75
CA PRO A 27 -2.57 8.74 3.77
C PRO A 27 -1.78 8.48 5.05
N ARG A 28 -1.19 9.53 5.64
CA ARG A 28 -0.44 9.45 6.91
C ARG A 28 -1.31 8.97 8.07
N ILE A 29 -2.57 9.39 8.14
CA ILE A 29 -3.51 8.95 9.18
C ILE A 29 -3.91 7.49 8.94
N LEU A 30 -4.20 7.13 7.68
CA LEU A 30 -4.52 5.74 7.32
C LEU A 30 -3.38 4.79 7.64
N GLN A 31 -2.13 5.20 7.41
CA GLN A 31 -0.94 4.41 7.75
C GLN A 31 -0.83 4.16 9.26
N LYS A 32 -0.92 5.21 10.08
CA LYS A 32 -0.94 5.06 11.54
C LYS A 32 -2.05 4.14 12.02
N ARG A 33 -3.26 4.24 11.43
CA ARG A 33 -4.36 3.32 11.76
C ARG A 33 -4.02 1.88 11.40
N LYS A 34 -3.36 1.62 10.27
CA LYS A 34 -2.91 0.27 9.87
C LYS A 34 -1.89 -0.31 10.83
N GLU A 35 -1.02 0.49 11.43
CA GLU A 35 -0.03 0.00 12.40
C GLU A 35 -0.70 -0.63 13.64
N TYR A 36 -1.87 -0.14 14.05
CA TYR A 36 -2.67 -0.77 15.11
C TYR A 36 -3.42 -2.05 14.68
N ALA A 37 -3.23 -2.58 13.47
CA ALA A 37 -3.96 -3.75 13.00
C ALA A 37 -3.72 -4.99 13.87
N GLU A 38 -2.47 -5.23 14.29
CA GLU A 38 -2.12 -6.38 15.14
C GLU A 38 -2.70 -6.23 16.54
N ALA A 39 -2.60 -5.06 17.15
CA ALA A 39 -3.25 -4.77 18.44
C ALA A 39 -4.78 -4.95 18.36
N ARG A 40 -5.42 -4.53 17.26
CA ARG A 40 -6.86 -4.71 17.05
C ARG A 40 -7.28 -6.17 16.90
N LYS A 41 -6.46 -7.02 16.27
CA LYS A 41 -6.72 -8.47 16.20
C LYS A 41 -6.79 -9.07 17.60
N VAL A 42 -5.77 -8.81 18.40
CA VAL A 42 -5.70 -9.32 19.78
C VAL A 42 -6.86 -8.82 20.64
N LEU A 43 -7.23 -7.54 20.52
CA LEU A 43 -8.38 -6.98 21.21
C LEU A 43 -9.70 -7.62 20.77
N LYS A 44 -9.84 -7.91 19.46
CA LYS A 44 -11.02 -8.59 18.90
C LYS A 44 -11.12 -10.03 19.39
N ASP A 45 -10.01 -10.77 19.43
CA ASP A 45 -9.96 -12.16 19.89
C ASP A 45 -10.37 -12.28 21.36
N ARG A 46 -10.06 -11.26 22.16
CA ARG A 46 -10.45 -11.16 23.58
C ARG A 46 -11.84 -10.54 23.79
N ASN A 47 -12.56 -10.23 22.71
CA ASN A 47 -13.87 -9.57 22.73
C ASN A 47 -13.89 -8.22 23.49
N ILE A 48 -12.77 -7.50 23.50
CA ILE A 48 -12.64 -6.20 24.14
C ILE A 48 -13.15 -5.12 23.20
N ARG A 49 -14.01 -4.22 23.71
CA ARG A 49 -14.52 -3.10 22.90
C ARG A 49 -13.41 -2.08 22.69
N PHE A 50 -13.15 -1.73 21.44
CA PHE A 50 -12.21 -0.68 21.08
C PHE A 50 -12.80 0.27 20.05
N GLN A 51 -12.29 1.50 20.04
CA GLN A 51 -12.66 2.54 19.09
C GLN A 51 -11.40 3.26 18.62
N THR A 52 -11.31 3.51 17.31
CA THR A 52 -10.26 4.36 16.76
C THR A 52 -10.76 5.80 16.72
N LEU A 53 -10.13 6.67 17.51
CA LEU A 53 -10.41 8.10 17.55
C LEU A 53 -9.55 8.84 16.53
N PHE A 54 -10.07 9.96 16.04
CA PHE A 54 -9.30 10.89 15.22
C PHE A 54 -8.19 11.55 16.06
N PRO A 55 -6.97 11.75 15.53
CA PRO A 55 -6.49 11.39 14.19
C PRO A 55 -6.24 9.88 14.00
N ALA A 56 -5.51 9.24 14.90
CA ALA A 56 -5.23 7.80 14.86
C ALA A 56 -4.93 7.26 16.28
N ARG A 57 -5.81 7.56 17.25
CA ARG A 57 -5.65 7.13 18.64
C ARG A 57 -6.48 5.87 18.89
N LEU A 58 -5.96 4.94 19.66
CA LEU A 58 -6.68 3.70 20.00
C LEU A 58 -7.29 3.83 21.39
N LYS A 59 -8.63 3.91 21.49
CA LYS A 59 -9.36 3.84 22.74
C LYS A 59 -9.79 2.40 23.00
N VAL A 60 -9.40 1.85 24.12
CA VAL A 60 -9.75 0.49 24.55
C VAL A 60 -10.54 0.57 25.85
N LYS A 61 -11.70 -0.08 25.88
CA LYS A 61 -12.56 -0.14 27.07
C LYS A 61 -12.24 -1.40 27.84
N TYR A 62 -11.45 -1.26 28.91
CA TYR A 62 -11.17 -2.33 29.86
C TYR A 62 -12.24 -2.36 30.97
N GLN A 63 -12.23 -3.40 31.80
CA GLN A 63 -13.12 -3.48 32.98
C GLN A 63 -12.81 -2.40 34.01
N GLU A 64 -11.52 -2.03 34.14
CA GLU A 64 -11.03 -1.01 35.07
C GLU A 64 -11.27 0.43 34.59
N GLY A 65 -11.52 0.60 33.28
CA GLY A 65 -11.78 1.91 32.69
C GLY A 65 -11.37 2.00 31.22
N ASP A 66 -11.66 3.16 30.63
CA ASP A 66 -11.27 3.46 29.26
C ASP A 66 -9.83 3.95 29.22
N LYS A 67 -8.97 3.26 28.45
CA LYS A 67 -7.59 3.69 28.20
C LYS A 67 -7.45 4.18 26.76
N ILE A 68 -6.80 5.31 26.56
CA ILE A 68 -6.52 5.88 25.24
C ILE A 68 -5.01 5.81 25.02
N TYR A 69 -4.60 5.23 23.89
CA TYR A 69 -3.22 5.13 23.46
C TYR A 69 -2.98 6.04 22.27
N ASP A 70 -1.90 6.82 22.33
CA ASP A 70 -1.51 7.75 21.27
C ASP A 70 -0.53 7.12 20.27
N THR A 71 0.17 6.07 20.70
CA THR A 71 1.15 5.34 19.88
C THR A 71 0.91 3.82 19.90
N VAL A 72 1.35 3.14 18.85
CA VAL A 72 1.22 1.68 18.71
C VAL A 72 2.14 0.96 19.69
N GLU A 73 3.30 1.54 19.95
CA GLU A 73 4.27 1.02 20.91
C GLU A 73 3.73 1.05 22.33
N GLU A 74 3.08 2.15 22.73
CA GLU A 74 2.45 2.26 24.04
C GLU A 74 1.34 1.22 24.20
N ALA A 75 0.47 1.08 23.19
CA ALA A 75 -0.58 0.07 23.19
C ALA A 75 0.01 -1.35 23.29
N THR A 76 1.04 -1.66 22.51
CA THR A 76 1.69 -2.98 22.51
C THR A 76 2.38 -3.27 23.83
N ARG A 77 3.10 -2.29 24.41
CA ARG A 77 3.73 -2.44 25.72
C ARG A 77 2.70 -2.69 26.83
N ASP A 78 1.61 -1.92 26.84
CA ASP A 78 0.57 -2.09 27.86
C ASP A 78 -0.16 -3.43 27.70
N LEU A 79 -0.43 -3.83 26.46
CA LEU A 79 -1.04 -5.12 26.20
C LEU A 79 -0.09 -6.29 26.55
N ALA A 80 1.21 -6.17 26.26
CA ALA A 80 2.20 -7.16 26.68
C ALA A 80 2.29 -7.27 28.22
N LYS A 81 2.28 -6.14 28.94
CA LYS A 81 2.23 -6.11 30.41
C LYS A 81 1.00 -6.80 30.97
N ARG A 82 -0.14 -6.69 30.29
CA ARG A 82 -1.40 -7.36 30.66
C ARG A 82 -1.44 -8.85 30.25
N GLY A 83 -0.34 -9.40 29.72
CA GLY A 83 -0.23 -10.81 29.35
C GLY A 83 -0.86 -11.16 28.01
N PHE A 84 -1.06 -10.17 27.12
CA PHE A 84 -1.51 -10.44 25.76
C PHE A 84 -0.30 -10.78 24.87
N ASN A 85 -0.36 -11.94 24.20
CA ASN A 85 0.67 -12.35 23.25
C ASN A 85 0.52 -11.53 21.97
N ILE A 86 1.29 -10.45 21.86
CA ILE A 86 1.33 -9.60 20.66
C ILE A 86 2.67 -9.83 19.99
N ALA A 87 2.64 -10.19 18.72
CA ALA A 87 3.84 -10.21 17.90
C ALA A 87 4.52 -8.84 18.00
N PRO A 88 5.83 -8.78 18.28
CA PRO A 88 6.53 -7.51 18.44
C PRO A 88 6.25 -6.61 17.24
N VAL A 89 5.99 -5.32 17.50
CA VAL A 89 5.74 -4.32 16.47
C VAL A 89 6.85 -4.43 15.44
N LYS A 90 6.55 -4.99 14.26
CA LYS A 90 7.48 -4.92 13.15
C LYS A 90 7.70 -3.43 12.91
N PRO A 91 8.95 -2.95 12.88
CA PRO A 91 9.19 -1.56 12.53
C PRO A 91 8.47 -1.29 11.21
N PRO A 92 7.84 -0.11 11.06
CA PRO A 92 7.13 0.22 9.84
C PRO A 92 8.08 -0.04 8.66
N GLU A 93 7.66 -0.95 7.78
CA GLU A 93 8.41 -1.35 6.60
C GLU A 93 8.95 -0.08 5.93
N THR A 94 10.27 0.04 5.92
CA THR A 94 10.91 1.31 5.55
C THR A 94 10.51 1.60 4.09
N MET A 95 10.33 2.86 3.70
CA MET A 95 9.97 3.21 2.32
C MET A 95 10.85 2.49 1.29
N MET A 96 12.13 2.29 1.63
CA MET A 96 13.11 1.55 0.83
C MET A 96 12.81 0.05 0.68
N GLU A 97 12.37 -0.59 1.75
CA GLU A 97 11.97 -2.00 1.78
C GLU A 97 10.67 -2.22 0.97
N ARG A 98 9.76 -1.25 1.03
CA ARG A 98 8.56 -1.22 0.18
C ARG A 98 8.93 -1.05 -1.29
N LEU A 99 9.84 -0.14 -1.62
CA LEU A 99 10.34 0.03 -2.99
C LEU A 99 11.06 -1.22 -3.53
N GLN A 100 11.79 -1.95 -2.69
CA GLN A 100 12.42 -3.21 -3.07
C GLN A 100 11.40 -4.29 -3.46
N LYS A 101 10.24 -4.34 -2.79
CA LYS A 101 9.15 -5.29 -3.14
C LYS A 101 8.43 -4.94 -4.43
N LEU A 102 8.39 -3.66 -4.80
CA LEU A 102 7.79 -3.18 -6.06
C LEU A 102 8.76 -3.26 -7.26
N ARG A 103 9.91 -3.93 -7.13
CA ARG A 103 10.79 -4.17 -8.27
C ARG A 103 10.07 -5.03 -9.30
N TRP A 104 9.82 -4.46 -10.47
CA TRP A 104 9.35 -5.19 -11.63
C TRP A 104 10.33 -6.32 -11.96
N HIS A 105 9.85 -7.56 -11.89
CA HIS A 105 10.61 -8.71 -12.37
C HIS A 105 10.35 -8.83 -13.87
N ARG A 106 11.44 -8.88 -14.65
CA ARG A 106 11.33 -9.06 -16.11
C ARG A 106 10.83 -10.49 -16.34
N SER A 107 9.53 -10.65 -16.58
CA SER A 107 8.89 -11.93 -16.91
C SER A 107 9.24 -12.33 -18.35
N GLY A 108 10.50 -12.69 -18.56
CA GLY A 108 10.99 -13.30 -19.78
C GLY A 108 11.81 -14.51 -19.40
N ARG A 109 11.47 -15.69 -19.96
CA ARG A 109 12.35 -16.86 -19.94
C ARG A 109 13.73 -16.39 -20.42
N ALA A 110 14.75 -16.53 -19.58
CA ALA A 110 16.12 -16.48 -20.06
C ALA A 110 16.22 -17.58 -21.12
N ARG A 111 16.22 -17.18 -22.40
CA ARG A 111 16.60 -18.09 -23.48
C ARG A 111 18.05 -18.44 -23.18
N GLN A 112 18.27 -19.67 -22.73
CA GLN A 112 19.56 -20.32 -22.85
C GLN A 112 19.92 -20.22 -24.33
N VAL A 113 20.84 -19.31 -24.65
CA VAL A 113 21.35 -19.14 -26.01
C VAL A 113 22.32 -20.28 -26.21
N GLU A 114 21.77 -21.45 -26.53
CA GLU A 114 22.54 -22.49 -27.19
C GLU A 114 22.73 -22.04 -28.63
N SER A 115 23.98 -21.82 -28.98
CA SER A 115 24.43 -21.28 -30.25
C SER A 115 24.11 -22.26 -31.39
N VAL A 116 22.90 -22.20 -31.92
CA VAL A 116 22.57 -22.82 -33.21
C VAL A 116 22.44 -21.72 -34.24
N ARG A 117 23.49 -21.59 -35.04
CA ARG A 117 23.57 -20.73 -36.22
C ARG A 117 22.67 -21.29 -37.32
N ILE A 118 21.41 -20.88 -37.40
CA ILE A 118 20.58 -21.06 -38.61
C ILE A 118 19.74 -19.81 -38.85
N GLY A 119 19.82 -19.32 -40.09
CA GLY A 119 19.68 -17.93 -40.48
C GLY A 119 18.30 -17.29 -40.42
N THR A 120 18.31 -15.98 -40.21
CA THR A 120 17.67 -15.00 -41.13
C THR A 120 18.18 -13.58 -40.80
N PRO A 121 18.96 -12.91 -41.67
CA PRO A 121 19.51 -11.57 -41.40
C PRO A 121 18.57 -10.40 -41.71
N HIS A 122 17.27 -10.63 -41.92
CA HIS A 122 16.36 -9.62 -42.49
C HIS A 122 15.90 -8.52 -41.49
N PHE A 123 16.04 -8.73 -40.18
CA PHE A 123 15.50 -7.79 -39.19
C PHE A 123 16.39 -6.55 -38.98
N LYS A 124 17.71 -6.70 -39.08
CA LYS A 124 18.66 -5.60 -38.86
C LYS A 124 18.65 -4.60 -40.02
N GLU A 125 18.43 -5.05 -41.26
CA GLU A 125 18.29 -4.17 -42.43
C GLU A 125 17.04 -3.28 -42.33
N ARG A 126 15.91 -3.81 -41.85
CA ARG A 126 14.68 -3.02 -41.69
C ARG A 126 14.82 -1.85 -40.70
N LEU A 127 15.79 -1.92 -39.77
CA LEU A 127 16.06 -0.84 -38.82
C LEU A 127 16.98 0.25 -39.40
N GLN A 128 17.73 -0.04 -40.46
CA GLN A 128 18.59 0.94 -41.13
C GLN A 128 17.79 1.92 -42.00
N VAL A 129 16.62 1.51 -42.51
CA VAL A 129 15.74 2.35 -43.35
C VAL A 129 15.19 3.58 -42.59
N PHE A 130 15.18 3.55 -41.26
CA PHE A 130 14.72 4.68 -40.43
C PHE A 130 15.86 5.61 -39.97
N ARG A 131 17.11 5.30 -40.31
CA ARG A 131 18.23 6.21 -40.06
C ARG A 131 18.25 7.23 -41.19
N ARG A 132 17.56 8.37 -40.98
CA ARG A 132 17.66 9.54 -41.85
C ARG A 132 19.14 9.90 -42.02
N GLU A 133 19.58 9.93 -43.27
CA GLU A 133 20.80 10.64 -43.66
C GLU A 133 20.53 12.13 -43.43
N GLU A 134 21.22 12.73 -42.47
CA GLU A 134 21.42 14.18 -42.50
C GLU A 134 22.30 14.48 -43.71
N GLN A 135 21.69 14.89 -44.82
CA GLN A 135 22.42 15.50 -45.92
C GLN A 135 23.04 16.81 -45.42
N PRO A 136 24.36 17.02 -45.52
CA PRO A 136 24.93 18.34 -45.31
C PRO A 136 24.49 19.24 -46.47
N GLN A 137 23.64 20.23 -46.18
CA GLN A 137 23.45 21.38 -47.05
C GLN A 137 24.76 22.15 -47.11
N ASN A 138 25.53 21.94 -48.17
CA ASN A 138 26.67 22.77 -48.49
C ASN A 138 26.13 24.05 -49.14
N VAL A 139 26.30 25.16 -48.42
CA VAL A 139 26.00 26.51 -48.88
C VAL A 139 27.09 26.92 -49.87
N ASP A 140 26.77 26.98 -51.17
CA ASP A 140 27.64 27.58 -52.16
C ASP A 140 27.24 29.05 -52.34
N SER A 141 28.19 29.95 -52.08
CA SER A 141 28.10 31.38 -52.34
C SER A 141 28.85 31.67 -53.63
N GLY A 142 28.17 32.26 -54.61
CA GLY A 142 28.74 32.78 -55.84
C GLY A 142 27.72 33.64 -56.57
#